data_AF-A0A7W0F214-F1
#
_entry.id   AF-A0A7W0F214-F1
#
_cell.length_a   1.000
_cell.length_b   1.000
_cell.length_c   1.000
_cell.angle_alpha   90.00
_cell.angle_beta   90.00
_cell.angle_gamma   90.00
#
_symmetry.space_group_name_H-M   'P 1'
#
loop_
_entity.id
_entity.type
_entity.pdbx_description
1 polymer ?
#
loop_
_entity_poly.entity_id
_entity_poly.type
_entity_poly.pdbx_seq_one_letter_code
_entity_poly.pdbx_strand_id
1 'polypeptide(L)'
;MPDIKCVKNKIINPFAENKELAYAAKHHRDGVIFTGNVRCEQFRGGQIIGPNGWEPKPNTFTTEGMARLLNIMFHDITKPASEIFYVGIFKNNVTPALADTAAAKLGAAGSYGECQDADYDDPATNKPGYTTADTATAVITNAVAGKAHFVMADALTVYGAFLSTEAAKTATTGYLMAAKKFATARAVIADDELYVTYQITASTS
;
A
#
# COMPACT_ATOMS: atom_id res chain seq x y z
N MET A 1 -37.54 -46.01 -25.42
CA MET A 1 -36.54 -44.92 -25.41
C MET A 1 -36.97 -43.93 -24.35
N PRO A 2 -36.20 -43.68 -23.28
CA PRO A 2 -36.59 -42.71 -22.26
C PRO A 2 -36.57 -41.29 -22.84
N ASP A 3 -37.58 -40.51 -22.46
CA ASP A 3 -37.94 -39.22 -23.03
C ASP A 3 -36.84 -38.15 -22.78
N ILE A 4 -36.23 -37.68 -23.87
CA ILE A 4 -35.10 -36.72 -23.88
C ILE A 4 -35.48 -35.39 -23.20
N LYS A 5 -36.78 -35.08 -23.07
CA LYS A 5 -37.26 -33.89 -22.36
C LYS A 5 -37.05 -33.96 -20.84
N CYS A 6 -37.07 -35.15 -20.24
CA CYS A 6 -36.83 -35.32 -18.80
C CYS A 6 -35.35 -35.14 -18.44
N VAL A 7 -34.44 -35.52 -19.33
CA VAL A 7 -32.99 -35.43 -19.12
C VAL A 7 -32.48 -34.00 -19.28
N LYS A 8 -33.08 -33.19 -20.17
CA LYS A 8 -32.69 -31.79 -20.38
C LYS A 8 -32.92 -30.89 -19.16
N ASN A 9 -33.91 -31.19 -18.31
CA ASN A 9 -34.15 -30.43 -17.08
C ASN A 9 -33.09 -30.67 -15.99
N LYS A 10 -32.35 -31.79 -16.03
CA LYS A 10 -31.25 -32.05 -15.07
C LYS A 10 -29.92 -31.40 -15.47
N ILE A 11 -29.85 -30.79 -16.65
CA ILE A 11 -28.65 -30.11 -17.18
C ILE A 11 -28.88 -28.57 -17.15
N ILE A 12 -29.88 -28.12 -16.39
CA ILE A 12 -30.03 -26.70 -16.08
C ILE A 12 -29.01 -26.39 -14.99
N ASN A 13 -28.15 -25.40 -15.26
CA ASN A 13 -27.02 -24.93 -14.46
C ASN A 13 -27.12 -25.33 -12.96
N PRO A 14 -26.28 -26.23 -12.43
CA PRO A 14 -26.40 -26.73 -11.04
C PRO A 14 -26.28 -25.61 -9.98
N PHE A 15 -25.75 -24.45 -10.37
CA PHE A 15 -25.70 -23.24 -9.55
C PHE A 15 -27.04 -22.49 -9.45
N ALA A 16 -28.01 -22.73 -10.33
CA ALA A 16 -29.31 -22.05 -10.34
C ALA A 16 -30.39 -22.80 -9.53
N GLU A 17 -30.31 -24.13 -9.48
CA GLU A 17 -31.33 -24.96 -8.80
C GLU A 17 -31.05 -25.15 -7.31
N ASN A 18 -29.79 -25.03 -6.88
CA ASN A 18 -29.42 -25.12 -5.48
C ASN A 18 -29.20 -23.72 -4.90
N LYS A 19 -30.17 -23.24 -4.11
CA LYS A 19 -30.15 -21.92 -3.48
C LYS A 19 -28.91 -21.69 -2.61
N GLU A 20 -28.37 -22.74 -1.98
CA GLU A 20 -27.15 -22.66 -1.17
C GLU A 20 -25.90 -22.51 -2.05
N LEU A 21 -25.82 -23.21 -3.19
CA LEU A 21 -24.71 -23.04 -4.14
C LEU A 21 -24.79 -21.70 -4.87
N ALA A 22 -26.00 -21.22 -5.18
CA ALA A 22 -26.24 -19.89 -5.74
C ALA A 22 -25.83 -18.79 -4.74
N TYR A 23 -26.21 -18.96 -3.47
CA TYR A 23 -25.88 -18.06 -2.38
C TYR A 23 -24.36 -18.09 -2.11
N ALA A 24 -23.75 -19.26 -1.96
CA ALA A 24 -22.32 -19.40 -1.79
C ALA A 24 -21.52 -18.82 -2.98
N ALA A 25 -21.95 -19.05 -4.22
CA ALA A 25 -21.30 -18.46 -5.40
C ALA A 25 -21.48 -16.93 -5.46
N LYS A 26 -22.60 -16.39 -4.96
CA LYS A 26 -22.84 -14.94 -4.91
C LYS A 26 -22.09 -14.26 -3.76
N HIS A 27 -21.97 -14.93 -2.62
CA HIS A 27 -21.43 -14.40 -1.37
C HIS A 27 -20.03 -14.93 -1.04
N HIS A 28 -19.35 -15.63 -1.97
CA HIS A 28 -17.98 -16.13 -1.76
C HIS A 28 -16.93 -15.02 -1.55
N ARG A 29 -17.31 -13.75 -1.79
CA ARG A 29 -16.46 -12.57 -1.57
C ARG A 29 -17.01 -11.64 -0.50
N ASP A 30 -18.04 -12.05 0.23
CA ASP A 30 -18.59 -11.27 1.32
C ASP A 30 -17.54 -11.13 2.42
N GLY A 31 -17.04 -9.92 2.62
CA GLY A 31 -15.98 -9.69 3.58
C GLY A 31 -15.52 -8.24 3.73
N VAL A 32 -14.67 -8.03 4.73
CA VAL A 32 -13.96 -6.76 4.90
C VAL A 32 -12.83 -6.70 3.88
N ILE A 33 -12.85 -5.68 3.05
CA ILE A 33 -11.81 -5.37 2.07
C ILE A 33 -10.96 -4.24 2.61
N PHE A 34 -9.66 -4.50 2.80
CA PHE A 34 -8.67 -3.46 3.05
C PHE A 34 -8.09 -2.99 1.72
N THR A 35 -8.30 -1.72 1.41
CA THR A 35 -7.76 -1.08 0.21
C THR A 35 -6.84 0.06 0.62
N GLY A 36 -5.66 0.12 0.01
CA GLY A 36 -4.68 1.16 0.24
C GLY A 36 -4.53 1.95 -1.03
N ASN A 37 -4.45 3.27 -0.94
CA ASN A 37 -4.07 4.09 -2.07
C ASN A 37 -3.00 5.09 -1.68
N VAL A 38 -2.20 5.52 -2.65
CA VAL A 38 -1.14 6.48 -2.46
C VAL A 38 -1.30 7.61 -3.48
N ARG A 39 -0.91 8.81 -3.06
CA ARG A 39 -0.70 9.97 -3.91
C ARG A 39 0.70 10.50 -3.65
N CYS A 40 1.41 10.85 -4.72
CA CYS A 40 2.71 11.51 -4.64
C CYS A 40 2.68 12.79 -5.47
N GLU A 41 2.62 13.93 -4.80
CA GLU A 41 2.73 15.25 -5.41
C GLU A 41 4.20 15.62 -5.54
N GLN A 42 4.61 16.05 -6.74
CA GLN A 42 5.97 16.53 -6.99
C GLN A 42 5.93 18.02 -7.29
N PHE A 43 6.70 18.79 -6.53
CA PHE A 43 6.86 20.22 -6.70
C PHE A 43 8.28 20.56 -7.16
N ARG A 44 8.37 21.60 -7.99
CA ARG A 44 9.63 22.24 -8.39
C ARG A 44 9.43 23.75 -8.38
N GLY A 45 10.22 24.47 -7.59
CA GLY A 45 10.07 25.92 -7.44
C GLY A 45 8.65 26.34 -7.00
N GLY A 46 8.02 25.55 -6.13
CA GLY A 46 6.65 25.79 -5.65
C GLY A 46 5.52 25.45 -6.63
N GLN A 47 5.82 24.93 -7.82
CA GLN A 47 4.84 24.51 -8.81
C GLN A 47 4.71 22.99 -8.87
N ILE A 48 3.49 22.47 -8.95
CA ILE A 48 3.25 21.04 -9.16
C ILE A 48 3.63 20.68 -10.60
N ILE A 49 4.56 19.74 -10.75
CA ILE A 49 5.03 19.25 -12.06
C ILE A 49 4.65 17.79 -12.33
N GLY A 50 4.34 17.03 -11.27
CA GLY A 50 3.93 15.63 -11.37
C GLY A 50 2.40 15.44 -11.35
N PRO A 51 1.93 14.20 -11.53
CA PRO A 51 0.53 13.86 -11.29
C PRO A 51 0.10 14.25 -9.87
N ASN A 52 -1.02 14.96 -9.75
CA ASN A 52 -1.66 15.35 -8.47
C ASN A 52 -2.87 14.44 -8.10
N GLY A 53 -3.01 13.31 -8.80
CA GLY A 53 -4.08 12.35 -8.58
C GLY A 53 -3.65 11.22 -7.66
N TRP A 54 -4.64 10.52 -7.10
CA TRP A 54 -4.43 9.19 -6.53
C TRP A 54 -3.92 8.22 -7.60
N GLU A 55 -3.09 7.27 -7.21
CA GLU A 55 -2.68 6.21 -8.11
C GLU A 55 -3.92 5.41 -8.59
N PRO A 56 -4.00 5.09 -9.90
CA PRO A 56 -5.23 4.56 -10.51
C PRO A 56 -5.55 3.14 -10.07
N LYS A 57 -4.54 2.41 -9.57
CA LYS A 57 -4.71 1.09 -8.96
C LYS A 57 -4.35 1.21 -7.47
N PRO A 58 -5.01 0.47 -6.58
CA PRO A 58 -4.60 0.38 -5.18
C PRO A 58 -3.15 -0.10 -4.99
N ASN A 59 -2.67 0.08 -3.77
CA ASN A 59 -1.41 -0.44 -3.25
C ASN A 59 -1.49 -1.97 -3.13
N THR A 60 -0.35 -2.64 -3.24
CA THR A 60 -0.25 -4.05 -2.89
C THR A 60 -0.06 -4.14 -1.38
N PHE A 61 -1.09 -4.60 -0.65
CA PHE A 61 -0.91 -5.06 0.71
C PHE A 61 -0.15 -6.38 0.69
N THR A 62 0.94 -6.47 1.44
CA THR A 62 1.71 -7.71 1.50
C THR A 62 1.03 -8.69 2.46
N THR A 63 1.32 -9.98 2.30
CA THR A 63 0.89 -11.01 3.26
C THR A 63 1.45 -10.72 4.66
N GLU A 64 2.69 -10.21 4.74
CA GLU A 64 3.34 -9.82 5.99
C GLU A 64 2.57 -8.70 6.70
N GLY A 65 2.18 -7.65 5.97
CA GLY A 65 1.40 -6.53 6.49
C GLY A 65 0.01 -6.93 6.97
N MET A 66 -0.72 -7.70 6.16
CA MET A 66 -2.05 -8.20 6.54
C MET A 66 -1.99 -9.10 7.77
N ALA A 67 -1.00 -10.00 7.86
CA ALA A 67 -0.79 -10.83 9.04
C ALA A 67 -0.50 -9.99 10.28
N ARG A 68 0.34 -8.95 10.17
CA ARG A 68 0.62 -8.03 11.28
C ARG A 68 -0.63 -7.31 11.75
N LEU A 69 -1.48 -6.83 10.83
CA LEU A 69 -2.75 -6.19 11.16
C LEU A 69 -3.68 -7.12 11.94
N LEU A 70 -3.88 -8.35 11.46
CA LEU A 70 -4.74 -9.32 12.12
C LEU A 70 -4.20 -9.72 13.49
N ASN A 71 -2.88 -9.90 13.61
CA ASN A 71 -2.27 -10.24 14.88
C ASN A 71 -2.41 -9.11 15.91
N ILE A 72 -2.33 -7.84 15.49
CA ILE A 72 -2.56 -6.70 16.39
C ILE A 72 -4.01 -6.65 16.87
N MET A 73 -4.96 -6.91 15.98
CA MET A 73 -6.39 -6.73 16.28
C MET A 73 -7.03 -7.92 16.99
N PHE A 74 -6.59 -9.14 16.68
CA PHE A 74 -7.27 -10.37 17.08
C PHE A 74 -6.34 -11.40 17.75
N HIS A 75 -5.06 -11.09 17.92
CA HIS A 75 -4.11 -11.96 18.60
C HIS A 75 -3.38 -11.22 19.74
N ASP A 76 -2.33 -11.83 20.28
CA ASP A 76 -1.58 -11.35 21.44
C ASP A 76 -0.52 -10.28 21.12
N ILE A 77 -0.44 -9.85 19.86
CA ILE A 77 0.51 -8.84 19.45
C ILE A 77 -0.01 -7.46 19.87
N THR A 78 0.70 -6.82 20.78
CA THR A 78 0.35 -5.48 21.22
C THR A 78 0.64 -4.44 20.12
N LYS A 79 -0.28 -3.49 19.96
CA LYS A 79 -0.06 -2.28 19.16
C LYS A 79 1.01 -1.40 19.85
N PRO A 80 2.13 -1.02 19.20
CA PRO A 80 3.07 -0.05 19.77
C PRO A 80 2.39 1.29 20.12
N ALA A 81 2.84 1.89 21.21
CA ALA A 81 2.29 3.15 21.75
C ALA A 81 2.64 4.37 20.89
N SER A 82 3.81 4.36 20.24
CA SER A 82 4.24 5.39 19.29
C SER A 82 3.72 5.10 17.88
N GLU A 83 3.94 6.04 16.95
CA GLU A 83 3.68 5.84 15.53
C GLU A 83 4.35 4.57 15.02
N ILE A 84 3.53 3.67 14.49
CA ILE A 84 3.97 2.34 14.09
C ILE A 84 4.49 2.36 12.68
N PHE A 85 3.98 3.26 11.85
CA PHE A 85 4.21 3.21 10.42
C PHE A 85 4.95 4.46 9.96
N TYR A 86 5.81 4.24 8.98
CA TYR A 86 6.66 5.24 8.37
C TYR A 86 6.56 5.09 6.86
N VAL A 87 6.56 6.23 6.17
CA VAL A 87 6.45 6.31 4.71
C VAL A 87 7.84 6.37 4.13
N GLY A 88 8.13 5.50 3.17
CA GLY A 88 9.37 5.55 2.39
C GLY A 88 9.09 5.62 0.89
N ILE A 89 10.09 6.06 0.14
CA ILE A 89 10.09 6.09 -1.33
C ILE A 89 11.22 5.22 -1.87
N PHE A 90 11.04 4.69 -3.07
CA PHE A 90 11.99 3.75 -3.66
C PHE A 90 12.34 4.06 -5.11
N LYS A 91 13.60 3.80 -5.48
CA LYS A 91 14.21 4.21 -6.75
C LYS A 91 14.49 3.08 -7.74
N ASN A 92 14.25 1.82 -7.37
CA ASN A 92 14.30 0.74 -8.35
C ASN A 92 12.95 0.58 -9.06
N ASN A 93 13.00 0.27 -10.34
CA ASN A 93 11.82 0.03 -11.17
C ASN A 93 11.24 -1.38 -10.94
N VAL A 94 10.66 -1.60 -9.75
CA VAL A 94 10.11 -2.89 -9.32
C VAL A 94 8.60 -2.81 -9.09
N THR A 95 7.90 -3.92 -9.32
CA THR A 95 6.46 -4.03 -9.05
C THR A 95 6.26 -4.75 -7.72
N PRO A 96 5.66 -4.10 -6.70
CA PRO A 96 5.36 -4.73 -5.42
C PRO A 96 4.48 -5.98 -5.55
N ALA A 97 4.89 -7.06 -4.90
CA ALA A 97 4.20 -8.34 -4.88
C ALA A 97 3.67 -8.69 -3.48
N LEU A 98 2.71 -9.61 -3.43
CA LEU A 98 2.07 -10.02 -2.17
C LEU A 98 3.05 -10.65 -1.18
N ALA A 99 4.05 -11.38 -1.69
CA ALA A 99 5.06 -12.08 -0.90
C ALA A 99 6.25 -11.19 -0.48
N ASP A 100 6.21 -9.90 -0.82
CA ASP A 100 7.27 -8.97 -0.44
C ASP A 100 7.29 -8.77 1.08
N THR A 101 8.49 -8.74 1.66
CA THR A 101 8.72 -8.54 3.10
C THR A 101 9.66 -7.37 3.35
N ALA A 102 9.60 -6.77 4.52
CA ALA A 102 10.52 -5.71 4.91
C ALA A 102 11.99 -6.17 4.77
N ALA A 103 12.31 -7.35 5.27
CA ALA A 103 13.68 -7.88 5.27
C ALA A 103 14.27 -8.09 3.87
N ALA A 104 13.45 -8.45 2.88
CA ALA A 104 13.93 -8.65 1.51
C ALA A 104 13.93 -7.38 0.67
N LYS A 105 13.06 -6.41 1.00
CA LYS A 105 12.76 -5.27 0.12
C LYS A 105 13.31 -3.94 0.59
N LEU A 106 13.43 -3.72 1.90
CA LEU A 106 13.77 -2.43 2.50
C LEU A 106 15.23 -2.36 2.96
N GLY A 107 15.65 -1.18 3.40
CA GLY A 107 17.03 -0.90 3.75
C GLY A 107 17.90 -0.67 2.52
N ALA A 108 19.16 -0.29 2.77
CA ALA A 108 20.10 0.13 1.72
C ALA A 108 20.40 -0.98 0.67
N ALA A 109 20.27 -2.25 1.06
CA ALA A 109 20.52 -3.40 0.18
C ALA A 109 19.22 -4.08 -0.32
N GLY A 110 18.06 -3.59 0.09
CA GLY A 110 16.77 -4.17 -0.28
C GLY A 110 16.45 -3.98 -1.77
N SER A 111 15.72 -4.92 -2.37
CA SER A 111 15.50 -4.89 -3.82
C SER A 111 14.64 -3.71 -4.32
N TYR A 112 13.92 -3.01 -3.43
CA TYR A 112 13.21 -1.79 -3.81
C TYR A 112 14.17 -0.62 -4.07
N GLY A 113 15.38 -0.65 -3.51
CA GLY A 113 16.26 0.52 -3.53
C GLY A 113 15.59 1.66 -2.78
N GLU A 114 15.36 1.49 -1.48
CA GLU A 114 14.85 2.58 -0.65
C GLU A 114 15.78 3.80 -0.76
N CYS A 115 15.22 5.00 -0.97
CA CYS A 115 16.01 6.22 -1.00
C CYS A 115 16.63 6.47 0.38
N GLN A 116 17.95 6.65 0.41
CA GLN A 116 18.81 6.79 1.58
C GLN A 116 19.21 8.25 1.78
N ASP A 117 19.90 8.55 2.88
CA ASP A 117 20.30 9.91 3.26
C ASP A 117 21.01 10.69 2.15
N ALA A 118 21.86 10.05 1.37
CA ALA A 118 22.55 10.69 0.24
C ALA A 118 21.63 11.13 -0.91
N ASP A 119 20.36 10.71 -0.94
CA ASP A 119 19.40 11.10 -1.97
C ASP A 119 18.61 12.38 -1.58
N TYR A 120 18.78 12.93 -0.37
CA TYR A 120 17.97 14.03 0.17
C TYR A 120 18.82 15.25 0.57
N ASP A 121 18.27 16.46 0.42
CA ASP A 121 18.93 17.72 0.81
C ASP A 121 19.05 17.90 2.32
N ASP A 122 18.04 17.44 3.07
CA ASP A 122 18.05 17.38 4.54
C ASP A 122 18.04 15.91 5.00
N PRO A 123 19.21 15.26 5.08
CA PRO A 123 19.32 13.85 5.39
C PRO A 123 18.92 13.57 6.84
N ALA A 124 17.77 12.92 7.03
CA ALA A 124 17.36 12.35 8.31
C ALA A 124 17.54 10.83 8.34
N THR A 125 18.16 10.28 9.40
CA THR A 125 18.34 8.82 9.54
C THR A 125 17.00 8.04 9.52
N ASN A 126 15.89 8.72 9.87
CA ASN A 126 14.56 8.14 9.91
C ASN A 126 13.68 8.61 8.75
N LYS A 127 12.82 7.70 8.28
CA LYS A 127 11.70 7.96 7.37
C LYS A 127 10.67 8.90 8.04
N PRO A 128 9.94 9.73 7.27
CA PRO A 128 8.80 10.47 7.80
C PRO A 128 7.71 9.54 8.38
N GLY A 129 7.17 9.92 9.54
CA GLY A 129 6.08 9.18 10.20
C GLY A 129 4.77 9.20 9.41
N TYR A 130 4.01 8.11 9.49
CA TYR A 130 2.62 8.05 9.05
C TYR A 130 1.70 8.51 10.20
N THR A 131 1.75 9.81 10.49
CA THR A 131 0.91 10.42 11.51
C THR A 131 -0.52 10.51 11.04
N THR A 132 -1.46 10.04 11.84
CA THR A 132 -2.90 10.03 11.51
C THR A 132 -3.70 10.61 12.65
N ALA A 133 -4.96 10.95 12.37
CA ALA A 133 -5.94 11.33 13.38
C ALA A 133 -7.03 10.25 13.48
N ASP A 134 -7.76 10.24 14.59
CA ASP A 134 -8.91 9.38 14.77
C ASP A 134 -9.91 9.56 13.63
N THR A 135 -10.54 8.45 13.23
CA THR A 135 -11.50 8.43 12.11
C THR A 135 -12.81 7.76 12.49
N ALA A 136 -13.90 8.29 11.96
CA ALA A 136 -15.23 7.71 12.05
C ALA A 136 -15.75 7.16 10.69
N THR A 137 -14.97 7.26 9.61
CA THR A 137 -15.42 6.98 8.23
C THR A 137 -14.82 5.72 7.62
N ALA A 138 -14.21 4.84 8.44
CA ALA A 138 -13.45 3.66 8.00
C ALA A 138 -12.31 3.99 7.00
N VAL A 139 -11.86 5.24 6.98
CA VAL A 139 -10.75 5.75 6.17
C VAL A 139 -9.75 6.41 7.10
N ILE A 140 -8.49 6.00 7.03
CA ILE A 140 -7.38 6.61 7.79
C ILE A 140 -6.29 7.09 6.81
N THR A 141 -5.74 8.28 7.07
CA THR A 141 -4.79 8.94 6.15
C THR A 141 -3.85 9.87 6.90
N ASN A 142 -2.63 10.04 6.39
CA ASN A 142 -1.68 11.05 6.89
C ASN A 142 -1.93 12.46 6.35
N ALA A 143 -2.88 12.64 5.44
CA ALA A 143 -3.20 13.96 4.89
C ALA A 143 -3.60 15.00 5.95
N VAL A 144 -4.13 14.55 7.09
CA VAL A 144 -4.71 15.42 8.13
C VAL A 144 -3.64 15.98 9.07
N ALA A 145 -2.59 15.21 9.35
CA ALA A 145 -1.57 15.56 10.35
C ALA A 145 -0.22 15.99 9.74
N GLY A 146 -0.05 15.81 8.43
CA GLY A 146 1.18 16.15 7.70
C GLY A 146 1.52 15.05 6.69
N LYS A 147 1.61 15.43 5.41
CA LYS A 147 2.06 14.50 4.37
C LYS A 147 3.53 14.14 4.63
N ALA A 148 3.93 12.92 4.27
CA ALA A 148 5.34 12.57 4.30
C ALA A 148 6.08 13.43 3.25
N HIS A 149 7.10 14.15 3.70
CA HIS A 149 7.79 15.16 2.90
C HIS A 149 9.25 14.75 2.69
N PHE A 150 9.70 14.86 1.44
CA PHE A 150 11.06 14.56 1.03
C PHE A 150 11.57 15.68 0.12
N VAL A 151 12.75 16.22 0.43
CA VAL A 151 13.46 17.20 -0.41
C VAL A 151 14.65 16.49 -1.05
N MET A 152 14.76 16.50 -2.37
CA MET A 152 15.67 15.65 -3.14
C MET A 152 16.98 16.35 -3.46
N ALA A 153 18.14 15.71 -3.21
CA ALA A 153 19.46 16.34 -3.37
C ALA A 153 20.01 16.39 -4.80
N ASP A 154 19.60 15.46 -5.66
CA ASP A 154 20.14 15.35 -7.02
C ASP A 154 19.14 14.67 -7.96
N ALA A 155 19.52 14.58 -9.23
CA ALA A 155 18.78 13.90 -10.27
C ALA A 155 18.59 12.41 -9.96
N LEU A 156 17.33 12.01 -9.76
CA LEU A 156 16.93 10.63 -9.49
C LEU A 156 15.56 10.36 -10.10
N THR A 157 15.22 9.08 -10.31
CA THR A 157 13.84 8.69 -10.63
C THR A 157 13.25 7.87 -9.50
N VAL A 158 12.19 8.38 -8.90
CA VAL A 158 11.42 7.68 -7.86
C VAL A 158 10.29 6.90 -8.53
N TYR A 159 10.27 5.59 -8.30
CA TYR A 159 9.32 4.68 -8.94
C TYR A 159 8.12 4.33 -8.07
N GLY A 160 8.18 4.61 -6.78
CA GLY A 160 7.07 4.29 -5.90
C GLY A 160 7.31 4.65 -4.45
N ALA A 161 6.34 4.26 -3.63
CA ALA A 161 6.36 4.44 -2.18
C ALA A 161 5.94 3.17 -1.46
N PHE A 162 6.22 3.12 -0.16
CA PHE A 162 5.82 2.04 0.73
C PHE A 162 5.50 2.54 2.14
N LEU A 163 4.81 1.70 2.90
CA LEU A 163 4.48 1.89 4.30
C LEU A 163 5.06 0.74 5.11
N SER A 164 5.95 1.03 6.05
CA SER A 164 6.67 0.02 6.85
C SER A 164 6.72 0.38 8.32
N THR A 165 7.13 -0.55 9.17
CA THR A 165 7.10 -0.35 10.63
C THR A 165 8.36 0.22 11.26
N GLU A 166 9.47 0.25 10.53
CA GLU A 166 10.76 0.72 11.05
C GLU A 166 11.03 2.15 10.60
N ALA A 167 11.45 2.99 11.57
CA ALA A 167 11.78 4.38 11.31
C ALA A 167 13.07 4.50 10.49
N ALA A 168 14.13 3.78 10.87
CA ALA A 168 15.46 3.94 10.26
C ALA A 168 15.44 3.53 8.78
N LYS A 169 16.05 4.36 7.91
CA LYS A 169 16.16 4.09 6.45
C LYS A 169 17.00 2.87 6.08
N THR A 170 17.88 2.46 6.99
CA THR A 170 18.76 1.30 6.83
C THR A 170 18.16 0.02 7.43
N ALA A 171 17.01 0.10 8.10
CA ALA A 171 16.41 -1.04 8.76
C ALA A 171 16.03 -2.12 7.74
N THR A 172 16.47 -3.35 8.02
CA THR A 172 16.08 -4.57 7.32
C THR A 172 15.17 -5.44 8.19
N THR A 173 14.72 -4.92 9.32
CA THR A 173 13.79 -5.59 10.25
C THR A 173 12.38 -5.05 10.08
N GLY A 174 11.47 -5.53 10.93
CA GLY A 174 10.08 -5.08 10.97
C GLY A 174 9.21 -5.72 9.90
N TYR A 175 8.18 -4.99 9.50
CA TYR A 175 7.09 -5.43 8.64
C TYR A 175 6.77 -4.39 7.57
N LEU A 176 6.60 -4.85 6.34
CA LEU A 176 6.14 -4.07 5.19
C LEU A 176 4.62 -4.19 5.11
N MET A 177 3.90 -3.09 5.32
CA MET A 177 2.43 -3.11 5.31
C MET A 177 1.89 -3.16 3.87
N ALA A 178 2.33 -2.20 3.07
CA ALA A 178 1.91 -2.06 1.68
C ALA A 178 2.96 -1.30 0.89
N ALA A 179 3.00 -1.55 -0.42
CA ALA A 179 3.86 -0.82 -1.34
C ALA A 179 3.16 -0.58 -2.67
N LYS A 180 3.62 0.46 -3.37
CA LYS A 180 3.05 0.88 -4.64
C LYS A 180 4.11 1.41 -5.59
N LYS A 181 4.18 0.81 -6.78
CA LYS A 181 4.79 1.42 -7.95
C LYS A 181 3.84 2.47 -8.53
N PHE A 182 4.35 3.69 -8.75
CA PHE A 182 3.61 4.76 -9.40
C PHE A 182 3.36 4.43 -10.87
N ALA A 183 2.19 4.83 -11.39
CA ALA A 183 1.85 4.68 -12.80
C ALA A 183 2.78 5.52 -13.69
N THR A 184 3.13 6.72 -13.21
CA THR A 184 4.14 7.59 -13.80
C THR A 184 5.28 7.74 -12.80
N ALA A 185 6.54 7.50 -13.18
CA ALA A 185 7.66 7.73 -12.27
C ALA A 185 7.84 9.23 -11.99
N ARG A 186 8.42 9.59 -10.85
CA ARG A 186 8.75 10.98 -10.50
C ARG A 186 10.23 11.21 -10.78
N ALA A 187 10.54 11.88 -11.88
CA ALA A 187 11.90 12.30 -12.21
C ALA A 187 12.20 13.59 -11.45
N VAL A 188 13.04 13.48 -10.42
CA VAL A 188 13.40 14.58 -9.53
C VAL A 188 14.76 15.15 -9.91
N ILE A 189 15.02 16.38 -9.51
CA ILE A 189 16.34 17.02 -9.48
C ILE A 189 16.54 17.66 -8.10
N ALA A 190 17.70 18.28 -7.86
CA ALA A 190 17.95 19.05 -6.65
C ALA A 190 16.82 20.04 -6.33
N ASP A 191 16.49 20.20 -5.05
CA ASP A 191 15.42 21.05 -4.52
C ASP A 191 13.97 20.65 -4.94
N ASP A 192 13.77 19.52 -5.64
CA ASP A 192 12.42 19.01 -5.85
C ASP A 192 11.84 18.48 -4.54
N GLU A 193 10.57 18.80 -4.28
CA GLU A 193 9.85 18.33 -3.10
C GLU A 193 8.83 17.25 -3.50
N LEU A 194 8.87 16.12 -2.79
CA LEU A 194 7.88 15.06 -2.89
C LEU A 194 7.01 15.00 -1.63
N TYR A 195 5.71 15.10 -1.83
CA TYR A 195 4.72 14.93 -0.77
C TYR A 195 3.91 13.66 -0.99
N VAL A 196 4.08 12.69 -0.09
CA VAL A 196 3.43 11.39 -0.16
C VAL A 196 2.29 11.29 0.84
N THR A 197 1.10 11.02 0.30
CA THR A 197 -0.12 10.74 1.07
C THR A 197 -0.47 9.28 0.94
N TYR A 198 -0.62 8.58 2.07
CA TYR A 198 -1.13 7.21 2.14
C TYR A 198 -2.53 7.21 2.75
N GLN A 199 -3.46 6.53 2.10
CA GLN A 199 -4.80 6.30 2.63
C GLN A 199 -5.07 4.81 2.71
N ILE A 200 -5.61 4.37 3.85
CA ILE A 200 -6.10 3.01 4.03
C ILE A 200 -7.61 3.10 4.30
N THR A 201 -8.36 2.26 3.60
CA THR A 201 -9.82 2.18 3.68
C THR A 201 -10.22 0.75 3.99
N ALA A 202 -11.10 0.57 4.97
CA ALA A 202 -11.82 -0.68 5.17
C ALA A 202 -13.24 -0.51 4.62
N SER A 203 -13.65 -1.41 3.72
CA SER A 203 -15.00 -1.43 3.17
C SER A 203 -15.59 -2.84 3.25
N THR A 204 -16.90 -2.95 3.09
CA THR A 204 -17.55 -4.24 2.81
C THR A 204 -17.60 -4.45 1.30
N SER A 205 -17.48 -5.71 0.88
CA SER A 205 -17.71 -6.18 -0.49
C SER A 205 -19.13 -5.99 -0.99
#